data_AF-A0A243RPU6-F1
#
_entry.id   AF-A0A243RPU6-F1
#
_cell.length_a   1.000
_cell.length_b   1.000
_cell.length_c   1.000
_cell.angle_alpha   90.00
_cell.angle_beta   90.00
_cell.angle_gamma   90.00
#
_symmetry.space_group_name_H-M   'P 1'
#
loop_
_entity.id
_entity.type
_entity.pdbx_description
1 polymer ?
#
loop_
_entity_poly.entity_id
_entity_poly.type
_entity_poly.pdbx_seq_one_letter_code
_entity_poly.pdbx_strand_id
1 'polypeptide(L)'
;MADAAFAKLLFLEAKRIQDPDGADEVLVGRGDGGTFEKVRMREGDVFDFDERFVPFVNQAPIDVVLHEVNEVTDQVSFIGGAKIIPSEVGLGERTQAIGALSLSLYELTYKVL
;
A
#
# COMPACT_ATOMS: atom_id res chain seq x y z
N MET A 1 2.25 21.77 16.76
CA MET A 1 2.10 20.71 15.73
C MET A 1 2.66 19.46 16.36
N ALA A 2 1.92 18.35 16.38
CA ALA A 2 2.47 17.09 16.83
C ALA A 2 3.44 16.62 15.73
N ASP A 3 4.71 16.39 16.09
CA ASP A 3 5.70 15.82 15.19
C ASP A 3 5.40 14.32 15.07
N ALA A 4 4.72 13.91 14.00
CA ALA A 4 4.50 12.50 13.71
C ALA A 4 5.85 11.83 13.45
N ALA A 5 6.11 10.73 14.14
CA ALA A 5 7.36 10.00 14.00
C ALA A 5 7.25 8.90 12.94
N PHE A 6 6.09 8.26 12.81
CA PHE A 6 5.90 7.12 11.91
C PHE A 6 4.45 6.92 11.45
N ALA A 7 4.29 6.27 10.30
CA ALA A 7 3.03 5.68 9.87
C ALA A 7 3.10 4.17 10.06
N LYS A 8 2.14 3.59 10.79
CA LYS A 8 1.95 2.13 10.88
C LYS A 8 1.01 1.69 9.77
N LEU A 9 1.47 0.80 8.89
CA LEU A 9 0.59 0.11 7.95
C LEU A 9 -0.10 -1.03 8.71
N LEU A 10 -1.41 -1.18 8.54
CA LEU A 10 -2.22 -2.18 9.24
C LEU A 10 -2.63 -3.28 8.29
N PHE A 11 -3.45 -2.95 7.30
CA PHE A 11 -4.03 -3.92 6.39
C PHE A 11 -3.96 -3.43 4.95
N LEU A 12 -3.78 -4.36 4.03
CA LEU A 12 -4.06 -4.18 2.61
C LEU A 12 -5.17 -5.15 2.24
N GLU A 13 -6.26 -4.65 1.69
CA GLU A 13 -7.37 -5.48 1.22
C GLU A 13 -7.48 -5.39 -0.30
N ALA A 14 -7.61 -6.54 -0.97
CA ALA A 14 -7.85 -6.60 -2.40
C ALA A 14 -9.35 -6.55 -2.69
N LYS A 15 -9.86 -5.39 -3.11
CA LYS A 15 -11.28 -5.22 -3.48
C LYS A 15 -11.57 -5.66 -4.91
N ARG A 16 -10.59 -5.56 -5.79
CA ARG A 16 -10.67 -5.98 -7.19
C ARG A 16 -9.28 -6.37 -7.67
N ILE A 17 -9.19 -7.46 -8.39
CA ILE A 17 -7.95 -7.96 -8.99
C ILE A 17 -8.08 -7.94 -10.52
N GLN A 18 -6.96 -7.90 -11.22
CA GLN A 18 -6.91 -7.90 -12.68
C GLN A 18 -6.68 -9.30 -13.24
N ASP A 19 -5.92 -10.14 -12.53
CA ASP A 19 -5.47 -11.41 -13.09
C ASP A 19 -6.58 -12.46 -13.20
N PRO A 20 -6.71 -13.12 -14.39
CA PRO A 20 -7.76 -14.09 -14.65
C PRO A 20 -7.53 -15.46 -13.98
N ASP A 21 -6.32 -15.72 -13.46
CA ASP A 21 -6.02 -16.90 -12.66
C ASP A 21 -6.56 -16.79 -11.20
N GLY A 22 -7.08 -15.61 -10.86
CA GLY A 22 -7.73 -15.29 -9.61
C GLY A 22 -6.78 -14.86 -8.50
N ALA A 23 -5.54 -14.44 -8.79
CA ALA A 23 -4.65 -13.82 -7.81
C ALA A 23 -3.64 -12.85 -8.46
N ASP A 24 -3.62 -11.59 -8.01
CA ASP A 24 -2.59 -10.62 -8.41
C ASP A 24 -1.35 -10.79 -7.50
N GLU A 25 -0.16 -10.68 -8.08
CA GLU A 25 1.06 -10.45 -7.30
C GLU A 25 1.35 -8.96 -7.16
N VAL A 26 1.31 -8.47 -5.93
CA VAL A 26 1.43 -7.06 -5.60
C VAL A 26 2.74 -6.79 -4.86
N LEU A 27 3.57 -5.94 -5.42
CA LEU A 27 4.69 -5.31 -4.73
C LEU A 27 4.18 -4.08 -4.00
N VAL A 28 4.22 -4.14 -2.67
CA VAL A 28 3.99 -2.99 -1.80
C VAL A 28 5.32 -2.33 -1.53
N GLY A 29 5.41 -1.04 -1.82
CA GLY A 29 6.63 -0.30 -1.60
C GLY A 29 6.39 1.17 -1.33
N ARG A 30 7.48 1.91 -1.38
CA ARG A 30 7.56 3.35 -1.21
C ARG A 30 7.87 4.01 -2.55
N GLY A 31 7.35 5.21 -2.75
CA GLY A 31 7.54 5.98 -3.98
C GLY A 31 9.00 6.37 -4.29
N ASP A 32 9.93 6.22 -3.33
CA ASP A 32 11.37 6.41 -3.52
C ASP A 32 12.09 5.15 -4.06
N GLY A 33 11.36 4.07 -4.32
CA GLY A 33 11.86 2.81 -4.85
C GLY A 33 12.14 1.73 -3.80
N GLY A 34 11.88 1.98 -2.51
CA GLY A 34 11.98 0.96 -1.48
C GLY A 34 10.83 -0.04 -1.52
N THR A 35 11.08 -1.32 -1.81
CA THR A 35 10.06 -2.37 -1.68
C THR A 35 9.94 -2.80 -0.22
N PHE A 36 8.71 -2.85 0.30
CA PHE A 36 8.42 -3.39 1.62
C PHE A 36 8.25 -4.90 1.53
N GLU A 37 7.26 -5.34 0.75
CA GLU A 37 6.90 -6.75 0.61
C GLU A 37 6.31 -7.05 -0.76
N LYS A 38 6.39 -8.32 -1.13
CA LYS A 38 5.70 -8.90 -2.28
C LYS A 38 4.62 -9.84 -1.73
N VAL A 39 3.37 -9.55 -2.06
CA VAL A 39 2.21 -10.31 -1.56
C VAL A 39 1.40 -10.83 -2.74
N ARG A 40 0.90 -12.05 -2.63
CA ARG A 40 -0.04 -12.61 -3.61
C ARG A 40 -1.44 -12.53 -3.02
N MET A 41 -2.34 -11.83 -3.70
CA MET A 41 -3.68 -11.51 -3.18
C MET A 41 -4.78 -11.89 -4.17
N ARG A 42 -5.85 -12.50 -3.65
CA ARG A 42 -7.09 -12.76 -4.37
C ARG A 42 -8.13 -11.70 -4.03
N GLU A 43 -9.19 -11.61 -4.82
CA GLU A 43 -10.33 -10.75 -4.48
C GLU A 43 -10.90 -11.14 -3.09
N GLY A 44 -11.00 -10.15 -2.21
CA GLY A 44 -11.44 -10.30 -0.83
C GLY A 44 -10.34 -10.67 0.17
N ASP A 45 -9.10 -10.92 -0.29
CA ASP A 45 -8.00 -11.20 0.63
C ASP A 45 -7.61 -9.94 1.41
N VAL A 46 -7.28 -10.16 2.69
CA VAL A 46 -6.75 -9.14 3.59
C VAL A 46 -5.35 -9.56 4.02
N PHE A 47 -4.37 -8.74 3.70
CA PHE A 47 -2.99 -8.88 4.12
C PHE A 47 -2.72 -7.99 5.34
N ASP A 48 -2.20 -8.57 6.41
CA ASP A 48 -1.76 -7.85 7.61
C ASP A 48 -0.25 -7.57 7.49
N PHE A 49 0.14 -6.32 7.69
CA PHE A 49 1.52 -5.88 7.59
C PHE A 49 2.38 -6.19 8.84
N ASP A 50 1.84 -6.88 9.83
CA ASP A 50 2.48 -7.35 11.09
C ASP A 50 3.65 -6.45 11.56
N GLU A 51 3.29 -5.34 12.20
CA GLU A 51 4.23 -4.34 12.75
C GLU A 51 5.08 -3.55 11.74
N ARG A 52 4.57 -3.31 10.51
CA ARG A 52 5.24 -2.41 9.56
C ARG A 52 5.13 -0.93 9.95
N PHE A 53 6.23 -0.39 10.48
CA PHE A 53 6.39 1.04 10.77
C PHE A 53 7.22 1.75 9.68
N VAL A 54 6.67 2.83 9.15
CA VAL A 54 7.26 3.62 8.07
C VAL A 54 7.58 5.02 8.62
N PRO A 55 8.87 5.37 8.82
CA PRO A 55 9.23 6.66 9.38
C PRO A 55 9.04 7.81 8.36
N PHE A 56 8.66 8.99 8.85
CA PHE A 56 8.63 10.24 8.05
C PHE A 56 10.02 10.87 7.87
N VAL A 57 11.07 10.25 8.41
CA VAL A 57 12.44 10.77 8.36
C VAL A 57 12.93 10.79 6.92
N ASN A 58 13.44 11.94 6.46
CA ASN A 58 13.95 12.22 5.12
C ASN A 58 12.91 12.24 3.97
N GLN A 59 11.64 11.93 4.24
CA GLN A 59 10.56 12.01 3.25
C GLN A 59 9.20 12.20 3.93
N ALA A 60 8.62 13.39 3.76
CA ALA A 60 7.25 13.71 4.13
C ALA A 60 6.60 14.49 2.98
N PRO A 61 5.48 14.03 2.40
CA PRO A 61 4.67 12.86 2.76
C PRO A 61 5.33 11.50 2.45
N ILE A 62 4.82 10.43 3.07
CA ILE A 62 5.12 9.05 2.67
C ILE A 62 4.18 8.69 1.51
N ASP A 63 4.76 8.30 0.39
CA ASP A 63 3.99 7.74 -0.73
C ASP A 63 4.15 6.21 -0.69
N VAL A 64 3.07 5.50 -0.40
CA VAL A 64 2.99 4.03 -0.50
C VAL A 64 2.51 3.70 -1.90
N VAL A 65 3.26 2.90 -2.65
CA VAL A 65 2.96 2.55 -4.04
C VAL A 65 2.74 1.06 -4.18
N LEU A 66 1.80 0.69 -5.04
CA LEU A 66 1.52 -0.68 -5.41
C LEU A 66 1.90 -0.89 -6.87
N HIS A 67 2.62 -1.99 -7.12
CA HIS A 67 2.89 -2.47 -8.46
C HIS A 67 2.41 -3.91 -8.61
N GLU A 68 1.80 -4.21 -9.73
CA GLU A 68 1.47 -5.56 -10.15
C GLU A 68 2.70 -6.19 -10.79
N VAL A 69 2.97 -7.46 -10.49
CA VAL A 69 4.03 -8.26 -11.11
C VAL A 69 3.38 -9.39 -11.89
N ASN A 70 3.61 -9.43 -13.20
CA ASN A 70 3.21 -10.57 -14.00
C ASN A 70 4.28 -11.68 -13.90
N GLU A 71 3.96 -12.80 -13.24
CA GLU A 71 4.90 -13.93 -13.07
C GLU A 71 5.36 -14.58 -14.39
N VAL A 72 4.56 -14.47 -15.46
CA VAL A 72 4.85 -15.11 -16.75
C VAL A 72 5.87 -14.30 -17.55
N THR A 73 5.79 -12.97 -17.47
CA THR A 73 6.62 -12.05 -18.26
C THR A 73 7.64 -11.27 -17.45
N ASP A 74 7.65 -11.43 -16.12
CA ASP A 74 8.38 -10.60 -15.15
C ASP A 74 8.11 -9.09 -15.31
N GLN A 75 6.99 -8.72 -15.94
CA GLN A 75 6.64 -7.33 -16.17
C GLN A 75 6.06 -6.71 -14.90
N VAL A 76 6.58 -5.54 -14.52
CA VAL A 76 6.08 -4.75 -13.38
C VAL A 76 5.27 -3.57 -13.88
N SER A 77 4.03 -3.45 -13.43
CA SER A 77 3.09 -2.39 -13.82
C SER A 77 2.63 -1.59 -12.59
N PHE A 78 2.58 -0.26 -12.70
CA PHE A 78 2.12 0.59 -11.61
C PHE A 78 0.59 0.56 -11.49
N ILE A 79 0.08 0.24 -10.29
CA ILE A 79 -1.36 0.23 -9.99
C ILE A 79 -1.80 1.62 -9.50
N GLY A 80 -1.07 2.15 -8.50
CA GLY A 80 -1.42 3.39 -7.84
C GLY A 80 -0.60 3.62 -6.57
N GLY A 81 -0.89 4.72 -5.88
CA GLY A 81 -0.32 4.95 -4.56
C GLY A 81 -1.24 5.69 -3.59
N ALA A 82 -0.99 5.50 -2.31
CA ALA A 82 -1.59 6.21 -1.20
C ALA A 82 -0.59 7.22 -0.62
N LYS A 83 -1.08 8.41 -0.28
CA LYS A 83 -0.26 9.48 0.29
C LYS A 83 -0.60 9.64 1.76
N ILE A 84 0.39 9.41 2.62
CA ILE A 84 0.27 9.53 4.07
C ILE A 84 1.03 10.79 4.52
N ILE A 85 0.34 11.70 5.20
CA ILE A 85 0.89 12.99 5.65
C ILE A 85 1.03 13.00 7.19
N PRO A 86 2.07 13.66 7.74
CA PRO A 86 2.30 13.69 9.19
C PRO A 86 1.17 14.40 9.96
N SER A 87 0.43 15.31 9.32
CA SER A 87 -0.70 16.00 9.94
C SER A 87 -1.91 15.09 10.24
N GLU A 88 -1.90 13.83 9.79
CA GLU A 88 -2.93 12.83 10.15
C GLU A 88 -2.70 12.22 11.54
N VAL A 89 -1.64 12.59 12.25
CA VAL A 89 -1.39 12.17 13.63
C VAL A 89 -2.59 12.47 14.53
N GLY A 90 -3.03 11.46 15.28
CA GLY A 90 -4.19 11.57 16.18
C GLY A 90 -5.57 11.46 15.51
N LEU A 91 -5.65 11.30 14.18
CA LEU A 91 -6.93 11.05 13.48
C LEU A 91 -7.42 9.60 13.59
N GLY A 92 -6.63 8.71 14.20
CA GLY A 92 -6.94 7.29 14.30
C GLY A 92 -6.56 6.50 13.06
N GLU A 93 -7.33 5.46 12.76
CA GLU A 93 -7.13 4.60 11.58
C GLU A 93 -7.74 5.24 10.35
N ARG A 94 -7.04 5.13 9.23
CA ARG A 94 -7.39 5.73 7.94
C ARG A 94 -7.33 4.66 6.88
N THR A 95 -8.32 4.63 6.01
CA THR A 95 -8.35 3.75 4.84
C THR A 95 -8.29 4.60 3.57
N GLN A 96 -7.38 4.28 2.66
CA GLN A 96 -7.24 4.91 1.35
C GLN A 96 -7.33 3.87 0.25
N ALA A 97 -8.12 4.17 -0.79
CA ALA A 97 -8.19 3.35 -2.00
C ALA A 97 -6.99 3.62 -2.91
N ILE A 98 -6.36 2.56 -3.40
CA ILE A 98 -5.24 2.55 -4.33
C ILE A 98 -5.69 1.84 -5.60
N GLY A 99 -5.48 2.46 -6.76
CA GLY A 99 -5.89 1.85 -8.03
C GLY A 99 -7.36 2.07 -8.42
N ALA A 100 -8.03 3.11 -7.88
CA ALA A 100 -9.42 3.41 -8.24
C ALA A 100 -9.68 3.58 -9.75
N LEU A 101 -8.65 3.98 -10.50
CA LEU A 101 -8.69 4.16 -11.97
C LEU A 101 -8.02 3.01 -12.74
N SER A 102 -7.43 2.03 -12.06
CA SER A 102 -6.84 0.83 -12.66
C SER A 102 -7.80 -0.34 -12.67
N LEU A 103 -7.42 -1.44 -13.33
CA LEU A 103 -8.20 -2.67 -13.35
C LEU A 103 -8.22 -3.36 -11.98
N SER A 104 -7.14 -3.26 -11.19
CA SER A 104 -7.12 -3.70 -9.78
C SER A 104 -7.47 -2.54 -8.82
N LEU A 105 -8.07 -2.85 -7.68
CA LEU A 105 -8.43 -1.91 -6.61
C LEU A 105 -8.04 -2.51 -5.26
N TYR A 106 -7.27 -1.75 -4.50
CA TYR A 106 -6.83 -2.12 -3.17
C TYR A 106 -7.22 -1.05 -2.16
N GLU A 107 -7.46 -1.45 -0.91
CA GLU A 107 -7.67 -0.53 0.20
C GLU A 107 -6.54 -0.71 1.22
N LEU A 108 -5.78 0.36 1.44
CA LEU A 108 -4.73 0.42 2.43
C LEU A 108 -5.26 1.08 3.70
N THR A 109 -5.25 0.33 4.81
CA THR A 109 -5.53 0.84 6.14
C THR A 109 -4.22 1.11 6.89
N TYR A 110 -4.09 2.30 7.46
CA TYR A 110 -2.91 2.75 8.19
C TYR A 110 -3.26 3.67 9.36
N LYS A 111 -2.28 3.94 10.22
CA LYS A 111 -2.40 4.87 11.34
C LYS A 111 -1.12 5.70 11.49
N VAL A 112 -1.27 7.01 11.69
CA VAL A 112 -0.14 7.92 11.93
C VAL A 112 0.08 8.12 13.43
N LEU A 113 1.34 8.00 13.85
CA LEU A 113 1.79 7.96 15.25
C LEU A 113 2.95 8.93 15.50
#